data_AF-A0A7W1I724-F1
#
_entry.id   AF-A0A7W1I724-F1
#
_cell.length_a   1.000
_cell.length_b   1.000
_cell.length_c   1.000
_cell.angle_alpha   90.00
_cell.angle_beta   90.00
_cell.angle_gamma   90.00
#
_symmetry.space_group_name_H-M   'P 1'
#
loop_
_entity.id
_entity.type
_entity.pdbx_description
1 polymer ?
#
loop_
_entity_poly.entity_id
_entity_poly.type
_entity_poly.pdbx_seq_one_letter_code
_entity_poly.pdbx_strand_id
1 'polypeptide(L)'
;MGIRAWALRKAMGRMRITPDIVRYLSTFQRLGENIEVQLPGELLPVGARTAFRAIRTRAAAQLGVDWVWPYWLERQLDPRSRAFVPRGHLPVLTNVTHRNWTAVGNVGSSWEAIVDPRGLVTPWFDGWSLDWWIGADDRWHVPSRDAGVRQRLVEASPVVETAMTVPGGDAIARAYGVADGDLLIVEIENASPAPFVAAFAVRPYNPEGLAVVERIELHDRTVTVDGRPALLLPRPPGRVAGSTFYEGDSSIAVMEGRAGDRLPRPLKCDAGLAQAAFLFPVPHRTSIQVAIPLAPARRTRRRGLT
;
A
#
# COMPACT_ATOMS: atom_id res chain seq x y z
N MET A 1 42.00 5.13 28.17
CA MET A 1 40.65 4.68 27.73
C MET A 1 40.21 5.54 26.55
N GLY A 2 39.95 4.93 25.39
CA GLY A 2 39.69 5.69 24.15
C GLY A 2 38.28 6.32 24.11
N ILE A 3 38.20 7.52 23.51
CA ILE A 3 36.97 8.30 23.29
C ILE A 3 35.83 7.47 22.68
N ARG A 4 36.16 6.50 21.82
CA ARG A 4 35.20 5.54 21.22
C ARG A 4 34.50 4.67 22.27
N ALA A 5 35.21 4.19 23.28
CA ALA A 5 34.64 3.33 24.33
C ALA A 5 33.70 4.13 25.25
N TRP A 6 34.00 5.40 25.50
CA TRP A 6 33.13 6.30 26.27
C TRP A 6 31.86 6.68 25.50
N ALA A 7 31.98 7.01 24.21
CA ALA A 7 30.84 7.31 23.34
C ALA A 7 29.89 6.10 23.20
N LEU A 8 30.45 4.90 23.02
CA LEU A 8 29.69 3.65 22.97
C LEU A 8 28.94 3.40 24.29
N ARG A 9 29.61 3.56 25.43
CA ARG A 9 28.98 3.39 26.76
C ARG A 9 27.86 4.40 27.01
N LYS A 10 28.02 5.64 26.57
CA LYS A 10 27.00 6.70 26.68
C LYS A 10 25.80 6.45 25.76
N ALA A 11 26.03 5.96 24.54
CA ALA A 11 24.97 5.54 23.63
C ALA A 11 24.21 4.32 24.18
N MET A 12 24.94 3.32 24.71
CA MET A 12 24.36 2.14 25.36
C MET A 12 23.52 2.48 26.59
N GLY A 13 23.98 3.42 27.42
CA GLY A 13 23.23 3.91 28.58
C GLY A 13 21.94 4.64 28.19
N ARG A 14 21.95 5.39 27.08
CA ARG A 14 20.75 6.07 26.54
C ARG A 14 19.74 5.10 25.92
N MET A 15 20.21 3.97 25.40
CA MET A 15 19.40 2.93 24.76
C MET A 15 19.01 1.78 25.71
N ARG A 16 19.31 1.90 27.02
CA ARG A 16 19.07 0.84 28.04
C ARG A 16 19.63 -0.54 27.63
N ILE A 17 20.79 -0.56 26.98
CA ILE A 17 21.43 -1.82 26.53
C ILE A 17 22.02 -2.52 27.76
N THR A 18 21.40 -3.62 28.19
CA THR A 18 21.84 -4.43 29.33
C THR A 18 23.03 -5.33 28.98
N PRO A 19 23.80 -5.81 29.98
CA PRO A 19 24.92 -6.74 29.76
C PRO A 19 24.55 -7.99 28.94
N ASP A 20 23.31 -8.46 29.06
CA ASP A 20 22.82 -9.62 28.29
C ASP A 20 22.73 -9.32 26.79
N ILE A 21 22.31 -8.12 26.41
CA ILE A 21 22.27 -7.70 25.00
C ILE A 21 23.70 -7.63 24.42
N VAL A 22 24.65 -7.14 25.21
CA VAL A 22 26.08 -7.12 24.82
C VAL A 22 26.60 -8.54 24.60
N ARG A 23 26.21 -9.48 25.47
CA ARG A 23 26.57 -10.89 25.33
C ARG A 23 26.02 -11.47 24.02
N TYR A 24 24.73 -11.28 23.71
CA TYR A 24 24.13 -11.72 22.45
C TYR A 24 24.81 -11.11 21.21
N LEU A 25 25.14 -9.82 21.25
CA LEU A 25 25.85 -9.14 20.16
C LEU A 25 27.26 -9.73 19.96
N SER A 26 28.00 -9.96 21.04
CA SER A 26 29.35 -10.52 20.98
C SER A 26 29.36 -11.97 20.47
N THR A 27 28.35 -12.77 20.79
CA THR A 27 28.21 -14.15 20.29
C THR A 27 27.70 -14.20 18.85
N PHE A 28 26.88 -13.23 18.42
CA PHE A 28 26.46 -13.11 17.04
C PHE A 28 27.63 -12.80 16.10
N GLN A 29 28.56 -11.94 16.53
CA GLN A 29 29.80 -11.67 15.79
C GLN A 29 30.65 -12.94 15.64
N ARG A 30 30.72 -13.77 16.68
CA ARG A 30 31.43 -15.07 16.65
C ARG A 30 30.77 -16.11 15.74
N LEU A 31 29.45 -16.05 15.53
CA LEU A 31 28.77 -16.89 14.53
C LEU A 31 29.23 -16.57 13.09
N GLY A 32 29.65 -15.32 12.84
CA GLY A 32 30.22 -14.89 11.56
C GLY A 32 31.73 -15.13 11.41
N GLU A 33 32.44 -15.58 12.46
CA GLU A 33 33.90 -15.79 12.39
C GLU A 33 34.29 -17.03 11.57
N ASN A 34 33.40 -18.03 11.45
CA ASN A 34 33.65 -19.27 10.69
C ASN A 34 32.93 -19.33 9.34
N ILE A 35 32.15 -18.31 9.02
CA ILE A 35 31.38 -18.23 7.78
C ILE A 35 31.92 -17.00 7.05
N GLU A 36 32.71 -17.19 5.99
CA GLU A 36 33.11 -16.14 5.04
C GLU A 36 31.89 -15.61 4.24
N VAL A 37 30.76 -15.37 4.88
CA VAL A 37 29.71 -14.54 4.33
C VAL A 37 30.10 -13.12 4.70
N GLN A 38 30.95 -12.52 3.87
CA GLN A 38 30.94 -11.07 3.74
C GLN A 38 29.49 -10.69 3.46
N LEU A 39 28.75 -10.22 4.48
CA LEU A 39 27.46 -9.58 4.27
C LEU A 39 27.70 -8.50 3.22
N PRO A 40 27.20 -8.66 1.98
CA PRO A 40 27.48 -7.70 0.93
C PRO A 40 27.05 -6.33 1.44
N GLY A 41 27.93 -5.32 1.34
CA GLY A 41 27.62 -3.98 1.85
C GLY A 41 26.31 -3.40 1.29
N GLU A 42 25.91 -3.89 0.12
CA GLU A 42 24.64 -3.59 -0.57
C GLU A 42 23.40 -4.14 0.15
N LEU A 43 23.52 -5.21 0.95
CA LEU A 43 22.44 -5.74 1.77
C LEU A 43 22.15 -4.88 3.00
N LEU A 44 23.08 -4.03 3.45
CA LEU A 44 22.87 -3.19 4.62
C LEU A 44 21.76 -2.13 4.40
N PRO A 45 21.75 -1.34 3.31
CA PRO A 45 20.64 -0.43 3.02
C PRO A 45 19.30 -1.14 2.83
N VAL A 46 19.30 -2.30 2.16
CA VAL A 46 18.09 -3.09 1.90
C VAL A 46 17.53 -3.66 3.21
N GLY A 47 18.40 -4.23 4.05
CA GLY A 47 18.05 -4.74 5.37
C GLY A 47 17.55 -3.65 6.31
N ALA A 48 18.22 -2.48 6.33
CA ALA A 48 17.79 -1.34 7.13
C ALA A 48 16.40 -0.82 6.72
N ARG A 49 16.16 -0.64 5.41
CA ARG A 49 14.85 -0.22 4.89
C ARG A 49 13.75 -1.21 5.28
N THR A 50 14.01 -2.50 5.11
CA THR A 50 13.08 -3.58 5.47
C THR A 50 12.76 -3.55 6.97
N ALA A 51 13.78 -3.38 7.83
CA ALA A 51 13.59 -3.30 9.27
C ALA A 51 12.76 -2.07 9.68
N PHE A 52 13.09 -0.88 9.17
CA PHE A 52 12.33 0.33 9.47
C PHE A 52 10.90 0.27 8.93
N ARG A 53 10.70 -0.29 7.74
CA ARG A 53 9.35 -0.56 7.21
C ARG A 53 8.57 -1.46 8.15
N ALA A 54 9.18 -2.54 8.63
CA ALA A 54 8.52 -3.48 9.52
C ALA A 54 8.16 -2.86 10.88
N ILE A 55 9.02 -1.98 11.42
CA ILE A 55 8.74 -1.23 12.65
C ILE A 55 7.59 -0.25 12.42
N ARG A 56 7.63 0.54 11.33
CA ARG A 56 6.55 1.48 10.97
C ARG A 56 5.22 0.77 10.79
N THR A 57 5.22 -0.36 10.07
CA THR A 57 4.02 -1.17 9.83
C THR A 57 3.42 -1.67 11.13
N ARG A 58 4.25 -2.16 12.06
CA ARG A 58 3.77 -2.55 13.39
C ARG A 58 3.13 -1.37 14.13
N ALA A 59 3.81 -0.24 14.18
CA ALA A 59 3.34 0.94 14.92
C ALA A 59 2.00 1.46 14.37
N ALA A 60 1.88 1.60 13.04
CA ALA A 60 0.65 2.06 12.42
C ALA A 60 -0.50 1.06 12.62
N ALA A 61 -0.27 -0.24 12.47
CA ALA A 61 -1.29 -1.26 12.69
C ALA A 61 -1.78 -1.34 14.15
N GLN A 62 -0.97 -0.92 15.11
CA GLN A 62 -1.36 -0.82 16.52
C GLN A 62 -2.19 0.43 16.81
N LEU A 63 -1.90 1.54 16.13
CA LEU A 63 -2.54 2.84 16.35
C LEU A 63 -3.80 3.03 15.48
N GLY A 64 -3.84 2.45 14.28
CA GLY A 64 -4.93 2.52 13.33
C GLY A 64 -5.73 1.22 13.28
N VAL A 65 -6.37 0.84 14.39
CA VAL A 65 -7.13 -0.41 14.47
C VAL A 65 -8.30 -0.44 13.48
N ASP A 66 -8.94 0.70 13.25
CA ASP A 66 -10.13 0.81 12.38
C ASP A 66 -9.79 1.06 10.90
N TRP A 67 -8.50 1.15 10.56
CA TRP A 67 -8.02 1.43 9.21
C TRP A 67 -8.26 0.25 8.28
N VAL A 68 -8.48 0.53 7.00
CA VAL A 68 -8.50 -0.50 5.96
C VAL A 68 -7.05 -0.90 5.68
N TRP A 69 -6.69 -2.15 6.00
CA TRP A 69 -5.35 -2.66 5.80
C TRP A 69 -5.27 -3.55 4.54
N PRO A 70 -4.06 -3.74 3.95
CA PRO A 70 -3.88 -4.69 2.87
C PRO A 70 -4.23 -6.10 3.33
N TYR A 71 -4.65 -6.96 2.41
CA TYR A 71 -5.21 -8.28 2.75
C TYR A 71 -4.31 -9.12 3.65
N TRP A 72 -3.01 -9.17 3.34
CA TRP A 72 -2.05 -9.92 4.16
C TRP A 72 -2.00 -9.43 5.61
N LEU A 73 -2.13 -8.12 5.84
CA LEU A 73 -2.06 -7.54 7.17
C LEU A 73 -3.37 -7.80 7.94
N GLU A 74 -4.53 -7.60 7.30
CA GLU A 74 -5.84 -7.99 7.86
C GLU A 74 -5.82 -9.45 8.32
N ARG A 75 -5.26 -10.35 7.49
CA ARG A 75 -5.19 -11.79 7.80
C ARG A 75 -4.15 -12.16 8.85
N GLN A 76 -3.00 -11.48 8.89
CA GLN A 76 -1.97 -11.73 9.92
C GLN A 76 -2.35 -11.19 11.29
N LEU A 77 -3.23 -10.20 11.35
CA LEU A 77 -3.71 -9.60 12.59
C LEU A 77 -4.90 -10.32 13.23
N ASP A 78 -5.75 -11.00 12.44
CA ASP A 78 -6.93 -11.73 12.93
C ASP A 78 -6.58 -13.10 13.52
N PRO A 79 -6.72 -13.34 14.84
CA PRO A 79 -6.43 -14.63 15.47
C PRO A 79 -7.26 -15.81 14.94
N ARG A 80 -8.39 -15.53 14.27
CA ARG A 80 -9.24 -16.56 13.66
C ARG A 80 -8.79 -16.96 12.26
N SER A 81 -7.88 -16.19 11.67
CA SER A 81 -7.32 -16.44 10.35
C SER A 81 -6.27 -17.55 10.42
N ARG A 82 -6.25 -18.44 9.41
CA ARG A 82 -5.16 -19.43 9.25
C ARG A 82 -3.81 -18.80 8.96
N ALA A 83 -3.81 -17.54 8.48
CA ALA A 83 -2.62 -16.75 8.23
C ALA A 83 -2.22 -15.87 9.43
N PHE A 84 -2.83 -16.07 10.61
CA PHE A 84 -2.46 -15.35 11.82
C PHE A 84 -0.99 -15.57 12.18
N VAL A 85 -0.29 -14.48 12.51
CA VAL A 85 1.11 -14.54 12.97
C VAL A 85 1.19 -13.92 14.36
N PRO A 86 1.48 -14.69 15.42
CA PRO A 86 1.59 -14.18 16.78
C PRO A 86 2.69 -13.10 16.89
N ARG A 87 2.32 -11.94 17.44
CA ARG A 87 3.17 -10.73 17.40
C ARG A 87 4.09 -10.50 18.58
N GLY A 88 4.02 -11.35 19.63
CA GLY A 88 4.86 -11.34 20.83
C GLY A 88 5.39 -9.96 21.27
N HIS A 89 6.66 -9.93 21.71
CA HIS A 89 7.39 -8.70 22.02
C HIS A 89 8.23 -8.17 20.84
N LEU A 90 8.12 -8.77 19.66
CA LEU A 90 8.93 -8.40 18.50
C LEU A 90 8.52 -7.01 17.99
N PRO A 91 9.40 -6.02 17.89
CA PRO A 91 9.02 -4.66 17.47
C PRO A 91 8.76 -4.53 15.95
N VAL A 92 8.70 -5.64 15.22
CA VAL A 92 8.60 -5.69 13.76
C VAL A 92 7.33 -6.41 13.32
N LEU A 93 6.78 -5.98 12.18
CA LEU A 93 5.71 -6.66 11.48
C LEU A 93 6.01 -6.60 9.98
N THR A 94 6.29 -7.75 9.38
CA THR A 94 6.51 -7.90 7.94
C THR A 94 5.51 -8.87 7.35
N ASN A 95 5.32 -8.80 6.04
CA ASN A 95 4.47 -9.75 5.35
C ASN A 95 5.18 -11.10 5.18
N VAL A 96 4.61 -12.14 5.78
CA VAL A 96 5.09 -13.53 5.66
C VAL A 96 4.00 -14.47 5.14
N THR A 97 2.83 -13.94 4.75
CA THR A 97 1.68 -14.70 4.24
C THR A 97 1.13 -14.06 2.97
N HIS A 98 0.30 -14.78 2.20
CA HIS A 98 -0.34 -14.21 1.01
C HIS A 98 0.65 -13.47 0.07
N ARG A 99 1.86 -14.02 -0.07
CA ARG A 99 2.96 -13.50 -0.91
C ARG A 99 2.91 -14.00 -2.36
N ASN A 100 1.78 -14.58 -2.75
CA ASN A 100 1.47 -15.00 -4.10
C ASN A 100 0.92 -13.81 -4.89
N TRP A 101 1.82 -12.92 -5.32
CA TRP A 101 1.45 -11.73 -6.09
C TRP A 101 1.67 -11.97 -7.57
N THR A 102 0.90 -11.27 -8.40
CA THR A 102 1.04 -11.34 -9.86
C THR A 102 1.66 -10.05 -10.35
N ALA A 103 2.78 -10.16 -11.06
CA ALA A 103 3.36 -9.02 -11.77
C ALA A 103 2.57 -8.74 -13.05
N VAL A 104 2.29 -7.47 -13.32
CA VAL A 104 1.52 -6.99 -14.48
C VAL A 104 2.27 -5.83 -15.12
N GLY A 105 2.61 -5.98 -16.38
CA GLY A 105 3.31 -4.97 -17.17
C GLY A 105 3.02 -5.16 -18.66
N ASN A 106 3.77 -4.46 -19.50
CA ASN A 106 3.75 -4.67 -20.94
C ASN A 106 5.13 -5.16 -21.41
N VAL A 107 5.16 -5.95 -22.49
CA VAL A 107 6.39 -6.57 -23.02
C VAL A 107 7.45 -5.53 -23.42
N GLY A 108 7.02 -4.32 -23.78
CA GLY A 108 7.92 -3.22 -24.18
C GLY A 108 8.49 -2.41 -23.01
N SER A 109 8.10 -2.72 -21.77
CA SER A 109 8.48 -1.95 -20.59
C SER A 109 9.43 -2.71 -19.69
N SER A 110 10.36 -1.96 -19.10
CA SER A 110 11.20 -2.43 -17.99
C SER A 110 10.48 -2.36 -16.64
N TRP A 111 9.24 -1.87 -16.60
CA TRP A 111 8.48 -1.65 -15.39
C TRP A 111 7.26 -2.55 -15.32
N GLU A 112 7.00 -3.07 -14.13
CA GLU A 112 5.84 -3.88 -13.81
C GLU A 112 5.22 -3.41 -12.49
N ALA A 113 3.91 -3.51 -12.41
CA ALA A 113 3.16 -3.38 -11.18
C ALA A 113 2.93 -4.75 -10.54
N ILE A 114 2.57 -4.75 -9.27
CA ILE A 114 2.20 -5.97 -8.54
C ILE A 114 0.73 -5.91 -8.18
N VAL A 115 0.00 -7.01 -8.40
CA VAL A 115 -1.38 -7.20 -7.96
C VAL A 115 -1.42 -8.27 -6.88
N ASP A 116 -1.94 -7.92 -5.69
CA ASP A 116 -2.10 -8.85 -4.58
C ASP A 116 -3.31 -9.80 -4.79
N PRO A 117 -3.50 -10.84 -3.96
CA PRO A 117 -4.60 -11.80 -4.12
C PRO A 117 -6.03 -11.22 -4.00
N ARG A 118 -6.17 -9.96 -3.58
CA ARG A 118 -7.43 -9.23 -3.45
C ARG A 118 -7.52 -8.04 -4.41
N GLY A 119 -6.61 -7.93 -5.37
CA GLY A 119 -6.63 -6.89 -6.39
C GLY A 119 -6.07 -5.55 -5.93
N LEU A 120 -5.33 -5.49 -4.81
CA LEU A 120 -4.56 -4.31 -4.45
C LEU A 120 -3.40 -4.16 -5.44
N VAL A 121 -3.30 -2.99 -6.08
CA VAL A 121 -2.33 -2.75 -7.15
C VAL A 121 -1.20 -1.84 -6.65
N THR A 122 0.04 -2.31 -6.65
CA THR A 122 1.23 -1.52 -6.33
C THR A 122 2.01 -1.20 -7.61
N PRO A 123 1.93 0.04 -8.14
CA PRO A 123 2.53 0.36 -9.44
C PRO A 123 4.04 0.55 -9.40
N TRP A 124 4.59 1.02 -8.28
CA TRP A 124 6.02 1.33 -8.17
C TRP A 124 6.65 0.54 -7.03
N PHE A 125 7.91 0.15 -7.22
CA PHE A 125 8.71 -0.48 -6.17
C PHE A 125 8.73 0.37 -4.90
N ASP A 126 8.43 -0.24 -3.75
CA ASP A 126 8.33 0.43 -2.45
C ASP A 126 7.37 1.65 -2.44
N GLY A 127 6.37 1.63 -3.32
CA GLY A 127 5.42 2.71 -3.50
C GLY A 127 4.11 2.51 -2.73
N TRP A 128 3.22 3.48 -2.92
CA TRP A 128 1.81 3.42 -2.57
C TRP A 128 1.09 2.31 -3.36
N SER A 129 -0.12 1.95 -2.95
CA SER A 129 -0.99 1.05 -3.72
C SER A 129 -2.35 1.65 -4.00
N LEU A 130 -2.94 1.26 -5.12
CA LEU A 130 -4.33 1.51 -5.44
C LEU A 130 -5.19 0.37 -4.91
N ASP A 131 -6.12 0.71 -4.03
CA ASP A 131 -7.19 -0.17 -3.56
C ASP A 131 -8.52 0.22 -4.24
N TRP A 132 -9.48 -0.70 -4.24
CA TRP A 132 -10.76 -0.53 -4.92
C TRP A 132 -11.91 -0.94 -4.00
N TRP A 133 -12.81 -0.02 -3.68
CA TRP A 133 -13.94 -0.28 -2.77
C TRP A 133 -15.26 -0.06 -3.49
N ILE A 134 -16.30 -0.77 -3.08
CA ILE A 134 -17.62 -0.73 -3.72
C ILE A 134 -18.69 -0.37 -2.70
N GLY A 135 -19.30 0.80 -2.85
CA GLY A 135 -20.49 1.19 -2.11
C GLY A 135 -21.72 0.68 -2.84
N ALA A 136 -22.29 -0.42 -2.35
CA ALA A 136 -23.55 -0.99 -2.83
C ALA A 136 -24.71 -0.61 -1.90
N ASP A 137 -25.92 -1.10 -2.19
CA ASP A 137 -27.13 -0.75 -1.45
C ASP A 137 -27.12 -1.21 0.03
N ASP A 138 -26.35 -2.25 0.37
CA ASP A 138 -26.27 -2.80 1.73
C ASP A 138 -25.16 -2.14 2.58
N ARG A 139 -23.94 -2.06 2.03
CA ARG A 139 -22.76 -1.50 2.70
C ARG A 139 -21.65 -1.17 1.71
N TRP A 140 -20.55 -0.64 2.25
CA TRP A 140 -19.26 -0.64 1.57
C TRP A 140 -18.59 -2.00 1.67
N HIS A 141 -18.21 -2.53 0.50
CA HIS A 141 -17.39 -3.72 0.33
C HIS A 141 -15.93 -3.34 0.09
N VAL A 142 -15.03 -4.05 0.76
CA VAL A 142 -13.58 -3.85 0.72
C VAL A 142 -12.90 -5.20 0.45
N PRO A 143 -12.12 -5.34 -0.63
CA PRO A 143 -11.56 -6.63 -1.05
C PRO A 143 -10.70 -7.33 0.02
N SER A 144 -10.00 -6.58 0.87
CA SER A 144 -9.19 -7.14 1.96
C SER A 144 -10.00 -7.72 3.13
N ARG A 145 -11.28 -7.35 3.24
CA ARG A 145 -12.18 -7.74 4.34
C ARG A 145 -13.29 -8.69 3.89
N ASP A 146 -13.78 -8.55 2.66
CA ASP A 146 -14.85 -9.39 2.14
C ASP A 146 -14.39 -10.83 1.85
N ALA A 147 -15.24 -11.79 2.20
CA ALA A 147 -14.98 -13.22 1.98
C ALA A 147 -15.23 -13.62 0.52
N GLY A 148 -16.20 -12.99 -0.14
CA GLY A 148 -16.66 -13.29 -1.51
C GLY A 148 -15.74 -12.72 -2.60
N VAL A 149 -14.42 -12.76 -2.41
CA VAL A 149 -13.45 -12.26 -3.37
C VAL A 149 -12.69 -13.42 -4.00
N ARG A 150 -12.61 -13.43 -5.33
CA ARG A 150 -11.91 -14.46 -6.12
C ARG A 150 -11.06 -13.80 -7.19
N GLN A 151 -9.87 -14.35 -7.44
CA GLN A 151 -8.94 -13.84 -8.44
C GLN A 151 -8.56 -14.94 -9.43
N ARG A 152 -8.41 -14.57 -10.69
CA ARG A 152 -7.93 -15.43 -11.77
C ARG A 152 -7.13 -14.63 -12.79
N LEU A 153 -6.34 -15.32 -13.58
CA LEU A 153 -5.87 -14.77 -14.86
C LEU A 153 -6.95 -15.01 -15.92
N VAL A 154 -7.18 -14.02 -16.78
CA VAL A 154 -8.16 -14.14 -17.86
C VAL A 154 -7.53 -14.94 -18.99
N GLU A 155 -7.90 -16.22 -19.09
CA GLU A 155 -7.43 -17.14 -20.12
C GLU A 155 -5.89 -17.11 -20.25
N ALA A 156 -5.36 -16.98 -21.48
CA ALA A 156 -3.92 -16.84 -21.76
C ALA A 156 -3.50 -15.37 -21.91
N SER A 157 -4.25 -14.42 -21.35
CA SER A 157 -3.96 -12.99 -21.43
C SER A 157 -3.28 -12.45 -20.16
N PRO A 158 -2.43 -11.41 -20.24
CA PRO A 158 -1.79 -10.78 -19.09
C PRO A 158 -2.76 -9.84 -18.35
N VAL A 159 -3.96 -10.35 -18.02
CA VAL A 159 -5.03 -9.64 -17.34
C VAL A 159 -5.35 -10.35 -16.04
N VAL A 160 -5.17 -9.65 -14.92
CA VAL A 160 -5.57 -10.13 -13.60
C VAL A 160 -6.98 -9.68 -13.32
N GLU A 161 -7.91 -10.62 -13.17
CA GLU A 161 -9.31 -10.33 -12.83
C GLU A 161 -9.58 -10.70 -11.37
N THR A 162 -10.07 -9.75 -10.59
CA THR A 162 -10.52 -9.94 -9.21
C THR A 162 -12.01 -9.60 -9.12
N ALA A 163 -12.85 -10.59 -8.86
CA ALA A 163 -14.29 -10.41 -8.70
C ALA A 163 -14.67 -10.43 -7.22
N MET A 164 -15.47 -9.46 -6.79
CA MET A 164 -16.00 -9.32 -5.43
C MET A 164 -17.53 -9.37 -5.47
N THR A 165 -18.12 -10.27 -4.69
CA THR A 165 -19.57 -10.39 -4.57
C THR A 165 -20.17 -9.16 -3.92
N VAL A 166 -21.19 -8.60 -4.56
CA VAL A 166 -22.03 -7.49 -4.10
C VAL A 166 -23.51 -7.91 -4.22
N PRO A 167 -24.48 -7.17 -3.64
CA PRO A 167 -25.89 -7.51 -3.77
C PRO A 167 -26.32 -7.73 -5.24
N GLY A 168 -26.82 -8.94 -5.52
CA GLY A 168 -27.36 -9.31 -6.83
C GLY A 168 -26.34 -9.60 -7.94
N GLY A 169 -25.02 -9.52 -7.68
CA GLY A 169 -24.01 -9.81 -8.70
C GLY A 169 -22.58 -9.64 -8.20
N ASP A 170 -21.68 -9.18 -9.08
CA ASP A 170 -20.28 -8.93 -8.75
C ASP A 170 -19.83 -7.53 -9.19
N ALA A 171 -18.87 -6.99 -8.46
CA ALA A 171 -17.97 -5.96 -8.96
C ALA A 171 -16.67 -6.63 -9.42
N ILE A 172 -16.27 -6.40 -10.66
CA ILE A 172 -15.12 -7.08 -11.28
C ILE A 172 -14.03 -6.07 -11.55
N ALA A 173 -12.90 -6.18 -10.85
CA ALA A 173 -11.71 -5.39 -11.10
C ALA A 173 -10.74 -6.11 -12.04
N ARG A 174 -10.26 -5.44 -13.10
CA ARG A 174 -9.23 -5.95 -14.01
C ARG A 174 -8.01 -5.05 -14.01
N ALA A 175 -6.83 -5.66 -13.92
CA ALA A 175 -5.54 -4.95 -14.02
C ALA A 175 -4.73 -5.52 -15.18
N TYR A 176 -4.27 -4.65 -16.09
CA TYR A 176 -3.49 -5.04 -17.27
C TYR A 176 -2.61 -3.89 -17.79
N GLY A 177 -1.45 -4.22 -18.34
CA GLY A 177 -0.53 -3.27 -18.94
C GLY A 177 -0.90 -2.92 -20.39
N VAL A 178 -0.68 -1.67 -20.78
CA VAL A 178 -0.85 -1.18 -22.16
C VAL A 178 0.48 -0.63 -22.65
N ALA A 179 0.90 -1.06 -23.84
CA ALA A 179 2.20 -0.70 -24.41
C ALA A 179 2.28 0.78 -24.81
N ASP A 180 1.18 1.34 -25.34
CA ASP A 180 1.13 2.75 -25.71
C ASP A 180 1.04 3.63 -24.46
N GLY A 181 2.13 4.34 -24.16
CA GLY A 181 2.26 5.23 -23.00
C GLY A 181 2.82 4.61 -21.72
N ASP A 182 3.20 3.33 -21.73
CA ASP A 182 3.72 2.59 -20.56
C ASP A 182 2.81 2.72 -19.32
N LEU A 183 1.55 2.34 -19.51
CA LEU A 183 0.48 2.51 -18.54
C LEU A 183 -0.01 1.15 -18.03
N LEU A 184 -0.42 1.14 -16.76
CA LEU A 184 -1.28 0.11 -16.20
C LEU A 184 -2.72 0.65 -16.16
N ILE A 185 -3.66 -0.14 -16.64
CA ILE A 185 -5.08 0.16 -16.51
C ILE A 185 -5.64 -0.66 -15.35
N VAL A 186 -6.42 0.00 -14.51
CA VAL A 186 -7.29 -0.65 -13.53
C VAL A 186 -8.73 -0.29 -13.86
N GLU A 187 -9.48 -1.29 -14.30
CA GLU A 187 -10.90 -1.19 -14.64
C GLU A 187 -11.74 -1.82 -13.53
N ILE A 188 -12.88 -1.20 -13.19
CA ILE A 188 -13.92 -1.79 -12.35
C ILE A 188 -15.21 -1.86 -13.17
N GLU A 189 -15.69 -3.06 -13.42
CA GLU A 189 -16.96 -3.36 -14.07
C GLU A 189 -18.06 -3.64 -13.03
N ASN A 190 -19.24 -3.06 -13.26
CA ASN A 190 -20.45 -3.39 -12.53
C ASN A 190 -21.21 -4.55 -13.20
N ALA A 191 -20.94 -5.78 -12.76
CA ALA A 191 -21.66 -6.99 -13.18
C ALA A 191 -22.82 -7.32 -12.21
N SER A 192 -23.50 -6.29 -11.69
CA SER A 192 -24.69 -6.39 -10.85
C SER A 192 -25.89 -5.68 -11.54
N PRO A 193 -27.13 -5.96 -11.14
CA PRO A 193 -28.31 -5.32 -11.72
C PRO A 193 -28.53 -3.88 -11.24
N ALA A 194 -27.93 -3.48 -10.12
CA ALA A 194 -28.08 -2.15 -9.53
C ALA A 194 -26.83 -1.28 -9.79
N PRO A 195 -26.96 0.06 -9.86
CA PRO A 195 -25.77 0.92 -9.85
C PRO A 195 -25.04 0.84 -8.51
N PHE A 196 -23.72 1.04 -8.51
CA PHE A 196 -22.93 1.19 -7.28
C PHE A 196 -21.97 2.38 -7.37
N VAL A 197 -21.31 2.70 -6.26
CA VAL A 197 -20.19 3.65 -6.24
C VAL A 197 -18.86 2.89 -6.17
N ALA A 198 -17.97 3.10 -7.14
CA ALA A 198 -16.61 2.61 -7.08
C ALA A 198 -15.69 3.69 -6.49
N ALA A 199 -14.85 3.33 -5.51
CA ALA A 199 -13.81 4.18 -4.97
C ALA A 199 -12.44 3.65 -5.37
N PHE A 200 -11.63 4.49 -6.03
CA PHE A 200 -10.22 4.26 -6.25
C PHE A 200 -9.43 4.92 -5.13
N ALA A 201 -8.76 4.14 -4.28
CA ALA A 201 -8.12 4.64 -3.08
C ALA A 201 -6.58 4.52 -3.15
N VAL A 202 -5.89 5.64 -3.02
CA VAL A 202 -4.43 5.70 -2.83
C VAL A 202 -4.11 5.38 -1.38
N ARG A 203 -3.39 4.29 -1.16
CA ARG A 203 -3.07 3.75 0.16
C ARG A 203 -1.56 3.78 0.42
N PRO A 204 -1.11 4.19 1.63
CA PRO A 204 0.30 4.34 1.96
C PRO A 204 0.91 3.02 2.43
N TYR A 205 0.63 1.95 1.69
CA TYR A 205 1.13 0.61 1.94
C TYR A 205 1.18 -0.19 0.65
N ASN A 206 1.86 -1.31 0.70
CA ASN A 206 1.99 -2.28 -0.37
C ASN A 206 2.06 -3.69 0.21
N PRO A 207 2.18 -4.74 -0.63
CA PRO A 207 2.29 -6.11 -0.16
C PRO A 207 3.50 -6.41 0.73
N GLU A 208 4.47 -5.49 0.87
CA GLU A 208 5.63 -5.66 1.75
C GLU A 208 5.55 -4.87 3.07
N GLY A 209 4.58 -3.96 3.23
CA GLY A 209 4.46 -3.11 4.43
C GLY A 209 3.96 -1.71 4.12
N LEU A 210 4.11 -0.79 5.09
CA LEU A 210 3.82 0.63 4.84
C LEU A 210 4.80 1.25 3.84
N ALA A 211 4.27 2.08 2.97
CA ALA A 211 5.02 2.97 2.11
C ALA A 211 5.11 4.37 2.76
N VAL A 212 5.96 5.23 2.21
CA VAL A 212 5.97 6.65 2.58
C VAL A 212 5.14 7.39 1.54
N VAL A 213 4.06 8.03 1.99
CA VAL A 213 3.24 8.94 1.18
C VAL A 213 3.08 10.24 1.96
N GLU A 214 3.82 11.27 1.57
CA GLU A 214 3.86 12.56 2.26
C GLU A 214 2.75 13.49 1.78
N ARG A 215 2.40 13.42 0.50
CA ARG A 215 1.45 14.34 -0.12
C ARG A 215 0.66 13.69 -1.24
N ILE A 216 -0.64 13.99 -1.27
CA ILE A 216 -1.52 13.68 -2.39
C ILE A 216 -2.18 14.96 -2.87
N GLU A 217 -2.22 15.20 -4.18
CA GLU A 217 -2.93 16.34 -4.77
C GLU A 217 -3.82 15.86 -5.93
N LEU A 218 -4.93 16.56 -6.15
CA LEU A 218 -5.80 16.37 -7.31
C LEU A 218 -5.83 17.67 -8.13
N HIS A 219 -5.37 17.56 -9.37
CA HIS A 219 -5.34 18.62 -10.38
C HIS A 219 -6.27 18.22 -11.53
N ASP A 220 -7.49 18.76 -11.51
CA ASP A 220 -8.58 18.39 -12.42
C ASP A 220 -8.88 16.87 -12.38
N ARG A 221 -8.28 16.10 -13.30
CA ARG A 221 -8.40 14.63 -13.38
C ARG A 221 -7.10 13.88 -13.08
N THR A 222 -6.02 14.58 -12.73
CA THR A 222 -4.71 13.98 -12.45
C THR A 222 -4.44 13.98 -10.96
N VAL A 223 -4.25 12.80 -10.39
CA VAL A 223 -3.78 12.64 -9.00
C VAL A 223 -2.27 12.57 -9.01
N THR A 224 -1.64 13.34 -8.14
CA THR A 224 -0.20 13.23 -7.87
C THR A 224 0.03 12.63 -6.49
N VAL A 225 1.06 11.79 -6.39
CA VAL A 225 1.57 11.24 -5.13
C VAL A 225 3.02 11.70 -5.01
N ASP A 226 3.33 12.44 -3.94
CA ASP A 226 4.64 13.05 -3.67
C ASP A 226 5.20 13.87 -4.85
N GLY A 227 4.28 14.55 -5.55
CA GLY A 227 4.57 15.42 -6.68
C GLY A 227 4.78 14.70 -8.02
N ARG A 228 4.53 13.39 -8.08
CA ARG A 228 4.60 12.59 -9.32
C ARG A 228 3.19 12.23 -9.79
N PRO A 229 2.86 12.36 -11.08
CA PRO A 229 1.61 11.82 -11.63
C PRO A 229 1.47 10.34 -11.31
N ALA A 230 0.36 9.97 -10.67
CA ALA A 230 0.16 8.66 -10.06
C ALA A 230 -1.12 7.98 -10.55
N LEU A 231 -2.21 8.75 -10.71
CA LEU A 231 -3.45 8.27 -11.32
C LEU A 231 -3.96 9.29 -12.32
N LEU A 232 -4.36 8.82 -13.49
CA LEU A 232 -5.13 9.56 -14.48
C LEU A 232 -6.57 9.07 -14.40
N LEU A 233 -7.43 9.92 -13.85
CA LEU A 233 -8.84 9.66 -13.73
C LEU A 233 -9.53 9.91 -15.09
N PRO A 234 -10.59 9.15 -15.42
CA PRO A 234 -11.28 9.27 -16.70
C PRO A 234 -12.07 10.59 -16.78
N ARG A 235 -12.51 11.09 -15.62
CA ARG A 235 -13.24 12.33 -15.41
C ARG A 235 -12.99 12.82 -13.99
N PRO A 236 -13.32 14.07 -13.64
CA PRO A 236 -13.32 14.50 -12.25
C PRO A 236 -14.18 13.57 -11.37
N PRO A 237 -13.69 13.19 -10.18
CA PRO A 237 -14.44 12.33 -9.27
C PRO A 237 -15.70 13.02 -8.76
N GLY A 238 -16.77 12.24 -8.55
CA GLY A 238 -18.03 12.78 -8.03
C GLY A 238 -17.94 13.20 -6.56
N ARG A 239 -17.15 12.45 -5.78
CA ARG A 239 -16.80 12.75 -4.40
C ARG A 239 -15.36 12.32 -4.14
N VAL A 240 -14.74 12.92 -3.13
CA VAL A 240 -13.39 12.59 -2.68
C VAL A 240 -13.31 12.59 -1.16
N ALA A 241 -12.46 11.73 -0.64
CA ALA A 241 -12.07 11.74 0.76
C ALA A 241 -10.55 11.73 0.83
N GLY A 242 -9.96 12.59 1.64
CA GLY A 242 -8.52 12.60 1.90
C GLY A 242 -8.30 12.80 3.37
N SER A 243 -7.29 12.13 3.92
CA SER A 243 -6.96 12.28 5.34
C SER A 243 -5.51 11.87 5.59
N THR A 244 -5.05 12.12 6.81
CA THR A 244 -3.68 11.91 7.27
C THR A 244 -3.66 10.94 8.45
N PHE A 245 -2.48 10.45 8.83
CA PHE A 245 -2.34 9.62 10.03
C PHE A 245 -3.03 10.20 11.28
N TYR A 246 -2.97 11.52 11.46
CA TYR A 246 -3.48 12.20 12.65
C TYR A 246 -5.00 12.32 12.68
N GLU A 247 -5.65 12.24 11.51
CA GLU A 247 -7.10 12.41 11.34
C GLU A 247 -7.82 11.06 11.14
N GLY A 248 -7.06 9.95 11.12
CA GLY A 248 -7.58 8.60 10.89
C GLY A 248 -7.55 8.18 9.41
N ASP A 249 -8.41 7.23 9.05
CA ASP A 249 -8.45 6.65 7.72
C ASP A 249 -9.51 7.32 6.84
N SER A 250 -9.23 7.63 5.56
CA SER A 250 -10.26 8.15 4.63
C SER A 250 -11.40 7.19 4.42
N SER A 251 -11.17 5.88 4.56
CA SER A 251 -12.23 4.88 4.49
C SER A 251 -13.36 5.20 5.47
N ILE A 252 -13.08 5.74 6.65
CA ILE A 252 -14.11 6.15 7.62
C ILE A 252 -14.99 7.25 7.01
N ALA A 253 -14.38 8.30 6.42
CA ALA A 253 -15.13 9.37 5.78
C ALA A 253 -15.93 8.88 4.55
N VAL A 254 -15.39 7.92 3.80
CA VAL A 254 -16.10 7.30 2.67
C VAL A 254 -17.30 6.47 3.16
N MET A 255 -17.06 5.59 4.14
CA MET A 255 -18.05 4.63 4.65
C MET A 255 -19.19 5.30 5.41
N GLU A 256 -18.91 6.42 6.10
CA GLU A 256 -19.92 7.22 6.80
C GLU A 256 -20.60 8.26 5.90
N GLY A 257 -20.32 8.27 4.58
CA GLY A 257 -20.94 9.20 3.64
C GLY A 257 -20.50 10.66 3.79
N ARG A 258 -19.35 10.91 4.43
CA ARG A 258 -18.75 12.24 4.65
C ARG A 258 -17.74 12.65 3.58
N ALA A 259 -17.62 11.89 2.49
CA ALA A 259 -16.80 12.28 1.35
C ALA A 259 -17.32 13.59 0.74
N GLY A 260 -16.43 14.55 0.52
CA GLY A 260 -16.77 15.89 0.02
C GLY A 260 -16.49 16.07 -1.47
N ASP A 261 -16.58 17.31 -1.96
CA ASP A 261 -16.34 17.63 -3.37
C ASP A 261 -14.88 17.97 -3.70
N ARG A 262 -14.05 18.19 -2.66
CA ARG A 262 -12.64 18.58 -2.81
C ARG A 262 -11.78 17.91 -1.75
N LEU A 263 -10.54 17.56 -2.12
CA LEU A 263 -9.55 17.11 -1.14
C LEU A 263 -9.17 18.27 -0.21
N PRO A 264 -8.79 17.98 1.05
CA PRO A 264 -8.11 18.96 1.89
C PRO A 264 -6.89 19.54 1.15
N ARG A 265 -6.67 20.86 1.24
CA ARG A 265 -5.54 21.52 0.59
C ARG A 265 -4.72 22.30 1.63
N PRO A 266 -3.45 21.93 1.87
CA PRO A 266 -2.72 20.77 1.32
C PRO A 266 -3.09 19.46 2.05
N LEU A 267 -3.26 18.36 1.32
CA LEU A 267 -3.30 17.02 1.91
C LEU A 267 -1.87 16.51 2.08
N LYS A 268 -1.25 16.88 3.20
CA LYS A 268 0.13 16.58 3.56
C LYS A 268 0.19 15.87 4.91
N CYS A 269 0.93 14.77 5.00
CA CYS A 269 1.12 14.01 6.23
C CYS A 269 2.61 13.86 6.54
N ASP A 270 3.08 14.49 7.62
CA ASP A 270 4.49 14.39 8.04
C ASP A 270 4.87 12.98 8.56
N ALA A 271 3.89 12.16 8.94
CA ALA A 271 4.11 10.74 9.28
C ALA A 271 4.29 9.86 8.02
N GLY A 272 4.09 10.42 6.82
CA GLY A 272 4.21 9.71 5.55
C GLY A 272 3.09 8.70 5.31
N LEU A 273 1.88 8.99 5.78
CA LEU A 273 0.69 8.14 5.63
C LEU A 273 -0.51 8.94 5.09
N ALA A 274 -0.26 9.89 4.18
CA ALA A 274 -1.36 10.54 3.48
C ALA A 274 -2.09 9.51 2.60
N GLN A 275 -3.41 9.60 2.57
CA GLN A 275 -4.28 8.71 1.82
C GLN A 275 -5.43 9.51 1.19
N ALA A 276 -5.99 8.97 0.11
CA ALA A 276 -7.14 9.58 -0.55
C ALA A 276 -7.97 8.53 -1.30
N ALA A 277 -9.27 8.76 -1.42
CA ALA A 277 -10.20 7.97 -2.21
C ALA A 277 -10.99 8.86 -3.18
N PHE A 278 -11.17 8.38 -4.40
CA PHE A 278 -11.83 9.07 -5.50
C PHE A 278 -13.04 8.26 -5.95
N LEU A 279 -14.24 8.81 -5.79
CA LEU A 279 -15.50 8.08 -5.91
C LEU A 279 -16.20 8.37 -7.23
N PHE A 280 -16.69 7.31 -7.88
CA PHE A 280 -17.38 7.36 -9.15
C PHE A 280 -18.66 6.52 -9.09
N PRO A 281 -19.83 7.07 -9.45
CA PRO A 281 -21.00 6.24 -9.70
C PRO A 281 -20.76 5.40 -10.97
N VAL A 282 -21.08 4.11 -10.89
CA VAL A 282 -20.95 3.12 -11.97
C VAL A 282 -22.33 2.48 -12.20
N PRO A 283 -23.03 2.86 -13.28
CA PRO A 283 -24.28 2.22 -13.68
C PRO A 283 -24.15 0.71 -13.88
N HIS A 284 -25.26 -0.01 -13.82
CA HIS A 284 -25.28 -1.45 -14.08
C HIS A 284 -24.68 -1.75 -15.47
N ARG A 285 -23.91 -2.84 -15.57
CA ARG A 285 -23.29 -3.31 -16.83
C ARG A 285 -22.40 -2.27 -17.54
N THR A 286 -21.81 -1.36 -16.77
CA THR A 286 -20.80 -0.42 -17.27
C THR A 286 -19.51 -0.57 -16.48
N SER A 287 -18.43 0.01 -17.01
CA SER A 287 -17.14 0.03 -16.32
C SER A 287 -16.60 1.44 -16.17
N ILE A 288 -15.68 1.59 -15.21
CA ILE A 288 -14.89 2.78 -14.99
C ILE A 288 -13.42 2.37 -14.92
N GLN A 289 -12.55 3.10 -15.61
CA GLN A 289 -11.13 2.78 -15.66
C GLN A 289 -10.26 3.97 -15.27
N VAL A 290 -9.18 3.69 -14.56
CA VAL A 290 -8.11 4.66 -14.28
C VAL A 290 -6.81 4.16 -14.90
N ALA A 291 -5.96 5.07 -15.33
CA ALA A 291 -4.63 4.75 -15.83
C ALA A 291 -3.55 5.16 -14.83
N ILE A 292 -2.52 4.34 -14.70
CA ILE A 292 -1.39 4.53 -13.80
C ILE A 292 -0.10 4.46 -14.61
N PRO A 293 0.77 5.49 -14.56
CA PRO A 293 2.10 5.40 -15.17
C PRO A 293 2.95 4.31 -14.50
N LEU A 294 3.43 3.33 -15.27
CA LEU A 294 4.33 2.29 -14.76
C LEU A 294 5.73 2.84 -14.47
N ALA A 295 6.23 3.70 -15.37
CA ALA A 295 7.47 4.43 -15.15
C ALA A 295 7.27 5.56 -14.12
N PRO A 296 7.95 5.54 -12.96
CA PRO A 296 7.89 6.65 -12.03
C PRO A 296 8.58 7.87 -12.65
N ALA A 297 7.81 8.93 -12.93
CA ALA A 297 8.39 10.20 -13.37
C ALA A 297 9.45 10.68 -12.36
N ARG A 298 10.61 11.15 -12.84
CA ARG A 298 11.65 11.68 -11.96
C ARG A 298 11.05 12.81 -11.11
N ARG A 299 11.25 12.75 -9.78
CA ARG A 299 10.89 13.84 -8.87
C ARG A 299 11.54 15.11 -9.41
N THR A 300 10.76 16.06 -9.92
CA THR A 300 11.31 17.38 -10.22
C THR A 300 11.82 17.91 -8.88
N ARG A 301 13.15 17.99 -8.73
CA ARG A 301 13.73 18.71 -7.61
C ARG A 301 13.20 20.14 -7.76
N ARG A 302 12.22 20.53 -6.95
CA ARG A 302 11.99 21.95 -6.70
C ARG A 302 13.33 22.48 -6.20
N ARG A 303 14.05 23.21 -7.06
CA ARG A 303 15.17 24.05 -6.63
C ARG A 303 14.64 24.91 -5.48
N GLY A 304 15.44 24.98 -4.42
CA GLY A 304 15.05 25.62 -3.17
C GLY A 304 14.48 27.01 -3.36
N LEU A 305 13.42 27.29 -2.61
CA LEU A 305 13.19 28.63 -2.10
C LEU A 305 14.16 28.76 -0.92
N THR A 306 15.30 29.40 -1.19
CA THR A 306 16.02 30.22 -0.20
C THR A 306 15.09 31.30 0.32
#